data_AF-A0A7S1D253-F1
#
_entry.id   AF-A0A7S1D253-F1
#
_cell.length_a   1.000
_cell.length_b   1.000
_cell.length_c   1.000
_cell.angle_alpha   90.00
_cell.angle_beta   90.00
_cell.angle_gamma   90.00
#
_symmetry.space_group_name_H-M   'P 1'
#
loop_
_entity.id
_entity.type
_entity.pdbx_description
1 polymer ?
#
loop_
_entity_poly.entity_id
_entity_poly.type
_entity_poly.pdbx_seq_one_letter_code
_entity_poly.pdbx_strand_id
1 'polypeptide(L)'
;SNFDWTLLVLSPNCGKGGAVQRGMLHSRGQWRLMVDADGATEFGEIWNLFQHTGTHKVVFGSRAHLQESSKAQRSLLRTVLMHGFHFCVKVFCGTSGAHIQDTQCGFKLFEANTAEVLFGSLHLQRWAFDIELVILCGIVLQQLQQQQQQQQPIIREVAVQWHEVDGSKLDSSKLQLALVSLGMLRDMVCVRLCYSLGIWRVHKKV
;
A
#
# COMPACT_ATOMS: atom_id res chain seq x y z
N SER A 1 -0.96 -27.74 12.55
CA SER A 1 -0.09 -26.62 12.95
C SER A 1 -0.91 -25.67 13.80
N ASN A 2 -0.50 -25.43 15.06
CA ASN A 2 -1.17 -24.45 15.92
C ASN A 2 -0.71 -23.06 15.49
N PHE A 3 -1.47 -22.43 14.62
CA PHE A 3 -1.31 -21.01 14.35
C PHE A 3 -1.89 -20.23 15.54
N ASP A 4 -1.09 -19.33 16.09
CA ASP A 4 -1.55 -18.40 17.12
C ASP A 4 -2.23 -17.22 16.42
N TRP A 5 -3.53 -17.04 16.67
CA TRP A 5 -4.34 -15.99 16.05
C TRP A 5 -4.82 -15.01 17.10
N THR A 6 -4.68 -13.72 16.82
CA THR A 6 -5.30 -12.66 17.62
C THR A 6 -6.30 -11.90 16.76
N LEU A 7 -7.56 -11.83 17.20
CA LEU A 7 -8.59 -11.03 16.57
C LEU A 7 -8.62 -9.63 17.18
N LEU A 8 -8.46 -8.60 16.35
CA LEU A 8 -8.61 -7.20 16.75
C LEU A 8 -9.93 -6.65 16.22
N VAL A 9 -10.84 -6.29 17.13
CA VAL A 9 -12.14 -5.69 16.77
C VAL A 9 -12.06 -4.18 16.99
N LEU A 10 -12.32 -3.40 15.92
CA LEU A 10 -12.34 -1.94 15.98
C LEU A 10 -13.79 -1.44 16.00
N SER A 11 -14.17 -0.77 17.09
CA SER A 11 -15.45 -0.09 17.23
C SER A 11 -15.21 1.36 17.65
N PRO A 12 -15.61 2.37 16.85
CA PRO A 12 -16.36 2.25 15.59
C PRO A 12 -15.50 1.75 14.41
N ASN A 13 -16.14 1.46 13.26
CA ASN A 13 -15.46 1.04 12.04
C ASN A 13 -14.54 2.16 11.50
N CYS A 14 -13.22 1.93 11.54
CA CYS A 14 -12.20 2.88 11.06
C CYS A 14 -11.88 2.78 9.57
N GLY A 15 -12.44 1.81 8.83
CA GLY A 15 -12.09 1.53 7.43
C GLY A 15 -10.85 0.63 7.25
N LYS A 16 -10.54 0.28 6.00
CA LYS A 16 -9.47 -0.67 5.64
C LYS A 16 -8.10 -0.22 6.17
N GLY A 17 -7.70 1.02 5.89
CA GLY A 17 -6.42 1.56 6.35
C GLY A 17 -6.27 1.56 7.86
N GLY A 18 -7.34 1.88 8.61
CA GLY A 18 -7.33 1.82 10.08
C GLY A 18 -7.18 0.39 10.61
N ALA A 19 -7.87 -0.58 10.00
CA ALA A 19 -7.75 -2.00 10.34
C ALA A 19 -6.33 -2.52 10.06
N VAL A 20 -5.78 -2.23 8.88
CA VAL A 20 -4.42 -2.60 8.49
C VAL A 20 -3.40 -1.97 9.43
N GLN A 21 -3.50 -0.66 9.70
CA GLN A 21 -2.62 0.06 10.61
C GLN A 21 -2.57 -0.62 11.99
N ARG A 22 -3.73 -0.93 12.57
CA ARG A 22 -3.82 -1.58 13.88
C ARG A 22 -3.23 -2.99 13.85
N GLY A 23 -3.51 -3.78 12.81
CA GLY A 23 -2.94 -5.12 12.66
C GLY A 23 -1.42 -5.09 12.52
N MET A 24 -0.89 -4.19 11.70
CA MET A 24 0.55 -4.04 11.48
C MET A 24 1.30 -3.57 12.73
N LEU A 25 0.71 -2.68 13.54
CA LEU A 25 1.29 -2.22 14.80
C LEU A 25 1.14 -3.24 15.95
N HIS A 26 0.15 -4.13 15.88
CA HIS A 26 -0.01 -5.21 16.88
C HIS A 26 0.89 -6.42 16.59
N SER A 27 1.28 -6.61 15.33
CA SER A 27 2.07 -7.75 14.88
C SER A 27 3.46 -7.78 15.54
N ARG A 28 3.90 -8.97 15.98
CA ARG A 28 5.13 -9.16 16.76
C ARG A 28 6.29 -9.77 15.99
N GLY A 29 6.05 -10.23 14.75
CA GLY A 29 7.09 -10.80 13.90
C GLY A 29 8.15 -9.77 13.51
N GLN A 30 9.38 -10.23 13.30
CA GLN A 30 10.48 -9.42 12.75
C GLN A 30 10.17 -8.93 11.33
N TRP A 31 9.40 -9.72 10.58
CA TRP A 31 8.80 -9.37 9.31
C TRP A 31 7.28 -9.47 9.44
N ARG A 32 6.57 -8.53 8.83
CA ARG A 32 5.11 -8.38 8.93
C ARG A 32 4.52 -8.32 7.53
N LEU A 33 3.61 -9.23 7.23
CA LEU A 33 2.92 -9.29 5.94
C LEU A 33 1.53 -8.66 6.07
N MET A 34 1.24 -7.70 5.21
CA MET A 34 -0.11 -7.30 4.85
C MET A 34 -0.58 -8.19 3.69
N VAL A 35 -1.76 -8.79 3.82
CA VAL A 35 -2.40 -9.62 2.79
C VAL A 35 -3.91 -9.40 2.81
N ASP A 36 -4.54 -9.30 1.64
CA ASP A 36 -5.99 -9.24 1.53
C ASP A 36 -6.61 -10.60 1.88
N ALA A 37 -7.73 -10.59 2.62
CA ALA A 37 -8.36 -11.80 3.14
C ALA A 37 -9.21 -12.57 2.11
N ASP A 38 -9.30 -12.07 0.88
CA ASP A 38 -10.05 -12.69 -0.23
C ASP A 38 -9.31 -13.85 -0.89
N GLY A 39 -8.03 -14.04 -0.57
CA GLY A 39 -7.20 -15.11 -1.15
C GLY A 39 -6.75 -14.85 -2.58
N ALA A 40 -6.92 -13.62 -3.09
CA ALA A 40 -6.60 -13.29 -4.48
C ALA A 40 -5.11 -13.44 -4.81
N THR A 41 -4.23 -13.29 -3.82
CA THR A 41 -2.81 -13.67 -3.91
C THR A 41 -2.58 -14.97 -3.15
N GLU A 42 -1.93 -15.94 -3.79
CA GLU A 42 -1.56 -17.18 -3.15
C GLU A 42 -0.58 -16.92 -2.00
N PHE A 43 -0.84 -17.48 -0.82
CA PHE A 43 0.00 -17.24 0.36
C PHE A 43 1.46 -17.69 0.14
N GLY A 44 1.70 -18.68 -0.74
CA GLY A 44 3.04 -19.16 -1.10
C GLY A 44 3.95 -18.08 -1.70
N GLU A 45 3.39 -17.02 -2.30
CA GLU A 45 4.14 -15.90 -2.86
C GLU A 45 4.94 -15.12 -1.80
N ILE A 46 4.67 -15.35 -0.50
CA ILE A 46 5.45 -14.76 0.59
C ILE A 46 6.93 -15.12 0.47
N TRP A 47 7.26 -16.32 -0.02
CA TRP A 47 8.65 -16.76 -0.18
C TRP A 47 9.38 -15.97 -1.26
N ASN A 48 8.70 -15.58 -2.33
CA ASN A 48 9.24 -14.71 -3.36
C ASN A 48 9.57 -13.31 -2.78
N LEU A 49 8.69 -12.76 -1.95
CA LEU A 49 8.97 -11.51 -1.23
C LEU A 49 10.17 -11.67 -0.28
N PHE A 50 10.26 -12.79 0.45
CA PHE A 50 11.38 -13.05 1.36
C PHE A 50 12.75 -13.11 0.68
N GLN A 51 12.84 -13.54 -0.59
CA GLN A 51 14.12 -13.53 -1.32
C GLN A 51 14.73 -12.12 -1.49
N HIS A 52 13.91 -11.09 -1.37
CA HIS A 52 14.32 -9.69 -1.51
C HIS A 52 14.58 -9.02 -0.15
N THR A 53 14.31 -9.73 0.95
CA THR A 53 14.64 -9.28 2.31
C THR A 53 16.15 -9.35 2.57
N GLY A 54 16.65 -8.54 3.50
CA GLY A 54 18.08 -8.43 3.81
C GLY A 54 18.81 -7.33 3.01
N THR A 55 18.33 -7.03 1.80
CA THR A 55 18.75 -5.84 1.03
C THR A 55 17.72 -4.71 1.10
N HIS A 56 16.44 -5.07 1.14
CA HIS A 56 15.31 -4.14 1.22
C HIS A 56 14.59 -4.35 2.56
N LYS A 57 14.05 -3.27 3.15
CA LYS A 57 13.23 -3.32 4.38
C LYS A 57 11.73 -3.39 4.08
N VAL A 58 11.34 -3.11 2.84
CA VAL A 58 9.96 -3.10 2.39
C VAL A 58 9.88 -3.76 1.01
N VAL A 59 9.00 -4.74 0.84
CA VAL A 59 8.80 -5.45 -0.42
C VAL A 59 7.32 -5.45 -0.77
N PHE A 60 6.97 -4.84 -1.90
CA PHE A 60 5.61 -4.75 -2.42
C PHE A 60 5.41 -5.85 -3.47
N GLY A 61 4.36 -6.65 -3.30
CA GLY A 61 3.82 -7.44 -4.39
C GLY A 61 3.21 -6.54 -5.46
N SER A 62 3.21 -7.01 -6.70
CA SER A 62 2.73 -6.24 -7.84
C SER A 62 1.98 -7.10 -8.85
N ARG A 63 0.83 -6.58 -9.26
CA ARG A 63 -0.02 -7.13 -10.32
C ARG A 63 0.14 -6.35 -11.63
N ALA A 64 1.08 -5.40 -11.71
CA ALA A 64 1.24 -4.53 -12.88
C ALA A 64 1.41 -5.33 -14.18
N HIS A 65 2.09 -6.48 -14.12
CA HIS A 65 2.27 -7.39 -15.26
C HIS A 65 0.98 -8.06 -15.76
N LEU A 66 -0.07 -8.15 -14.93
CA LEU A 66 -1.37 -8.72 -15.27
C LEU A 66 -2.35 -7.67 -15.82
N GLN A 67 -1.98 -6.39 -15.75
CA GLN A 67 -2.90 -5.31 -16.09
C GLN A 67 -3.33 -5.35 -17.57
N GLU A 68 -2.43 -5.74 -18.48
CA GLU A 68 -2.75 -5.81 -19.91
C GLU A 68 -3.75 -6.91 -20.24
N SER A 69 -3.65 -8.09 -19.60
CA SER A 69 -4.59 -9.19 -19.82
C SER A 69 -5.98 -8.89 -19.25
N SER A 70 -6.08 -8.15 -18.15
CA SER A 70 -7.37 -7.78 -17.54
C SER A 70 -8.10 -6.61 -18.22
N LYS A 71 -7.44 -5.80 -19.05
CA LYS A 71 -8.07 -4.63 -19.71
C LYS A 71 -9.16 -5.03 -20.70
N ALA A 72 -9.00 -6.16 -21.39
CA ALA A 72 -9.90 -6.59 -22.47
C ALA A 72 -11.34 -6.88 -22.00
N GLN A 73 -11.57 -7.07 -20.69
CA GLN A 73 -12.88 -7.43 -20.13
C GLN A 73 -13.53 -6.33 -19.28
N ARG A 74 -12.92 -5.14 -19.16
CA ARG A 74 -13.40 -4.05 -18.29
C ARG A 74 -14.23 -3.00 -19.02
N SER A 75 -15.20 -2.42 -18.31
CA SER A 75 -16.02 -1.32 -18.83
C SER A 75 -15.21 -0.04 -19.07
N LEU A 76 -15.63 0.77 -20.04
CA LEU A 76 -14.94 2.04 -20.39
C LEU A 76 -14.75 2.97 -19.18
N LEU A 77 -15.76 3.07 -18.29
CA LEU A 77 -15.66 3.90 -17.09
C LEU A 77 -14.51 3.43 -16.17
N ARG A 78 -14.40 2.12 -15.92
CA ARG A 78 -13.32 1.57 -15.10
C ARG A 78 -11.96 1.80 -15.73
N THR A 79 -11.86 1.67 -17.04
CA THR A 79 -10.61 1.94 -17.78
C THR A 79 -10.20 3.41 -17.67
N VAL A 80 -11.13 4.35 -17.86
CA VAL A 80 -10.85 5.79 -17.70
C VAL A 80 -10.45 6.12 -16.27
N LEU A 81 -11.17 5.63 -15.27
CA LEU A 81 -10.85 5.87 -13.86
C LEU A 81 -9.50 5.28 -13.47
N MET A 82 -9.15 4.09 -13.99
CA MET A 82 -7.84 3.49 -13.78
C MET A 82 -6.72 4.35 -14.37
N HIS A 83 -6.84 4.81 -15.62
CA HIS A 83 -5.84 5.69 -16.22
C HIS A 83 -5.72 7.03 -15.50
N GLY A 84 -6.85 7.63 -15.11
CA GLY A 84 -6.87 8.86 -14.31
C GLY A 84 -6.22 8.67 -12.95
N PHE A 85 -6.46 7.54 -12.28
CA PHE A 85 -5.83 7.19 -11.03
C PHE A 85 -4.31 7.04 -11.17
N HIS A 86 -3.83 6.28 -12.16
CA HIS A 86 -2.39 6.15 -12.43
C HIS A 86 -1.73 7.49 -12.71
N PHE A 87 -2.39 8.37 -13.46
CA PHE A 87 -1.92 9.73 -13.69
C PHE A 87 -1.80 10.50 -12.37
N CYS A 88 -2.82 10.49 -11.53
CA CYS A 88 -2.80 11.15 -10.23
C CYS A 88 -1.70 10.58 -9.32
N VAL A 89 -1.52 9.26 -9.29
CA VAL A 89 -0.46 8.62 -8.50
C VAL A 89 0.90 9.09 -9.00
N LYS A 90 1.12 9.14 -10.31
CA LYS A 90 2.37 9.63 -10.88
C LYS A 90 2.64 11.09 -10.50
N VAL A 91 1.63 11.96 -10.57
CA VAL A 91 1.77 13.39 -10.23
C VAL A 91 2.02 13.60 -8.73
N PHE A 92 1.24 12.96 -7.87
CA PHE A 92 1.29 13.21 -6.43
C PHE A 92 2.31 12.34 -5.68
N CYS A 93 2.60 11.13 -6.17
CA CYS A 93 3.50 10.17 -5.52
C CYS A 93 4.83 10.01 -6.24
N GLY A 94 4.91 10.28 -7.55
CA GLY A 94 6.13 10.07 -8.35
C GLY A 94 7.34 10.89 -7.88
N THR A 95 7.11 11.95 -7.12
CA THR A 95 8.14 12.79 -6.50
C THR A 95 8.71 12.24 -5.19
N SER A 96 8.15 11.15 -4.66
CA SER A 96 8.59 10.54 -3.38
C SER A 96 9.81 9.62 -3.52
N GLY A 97 10.17 9.20 -4.74
CA GLY A 97 11.34 8.33 -4.98
C GLY A 97 11.12 6.84 -4.73
N ALA A 98 9.93 6.41 -4.29
CA ALA A 98 9.64 5.00 -4.02
C ALA A 98 9.46 4.13 -5.29
N HIS A 99 9.30 4.74 -6.47
CA HIS A 99 9.14 4.07 -7.78
C HIS A 99 8.27 2.79 -7.76
N ILE A 100 7.06 2.87 -7.18
CA ILE A 100 6.08 1.77 -7.14
C ILE A 100 5.03 1.95 -8.24
N GLN A 101 4.83 0.91 -9.05
CA GLN A 101 3.82 0.86 -10.11
C GLN A 101 2.46 0.41 -9.56
N ASP A 102 2.40 -0.74 -8.87
CA ASP A 102 1.18 -1.23 -8.23
C ASP A 102 1.10 -0.79 -6.76
N THR A 103 0.63 0.44 -6.57
CA THR A 103 0.49 1.04 -5.23
C THR A 103 -0.57 0.35 -4.37
N GLN A 104 -1.53 -0.34 -4.99
CA GLN A 104 -2.75 -0.85 -4.33
C GLN A 104 -2.77 -2.38 -4.18
N CYS A 105 -1.66 -3.06 -4.42
CA CYS A 105 -1.58 -4.49 -4.16
C CYS A 105 -1.78 -4.76 -2.66
N GLY A 106 -2.64 -5.71 -2.32
CA GLY A 106 -2.89 -6.12 -0.94
C GLY A 106 -1.75 -6.87 -0.27
N PHE A 107 -0.71 -7.25 -1.04
CA PHE A 107 0.36 -8.16 -0.61
C PHE A 107 1.67 -7.40 -0.41
N LYS A 108 2.02 -7.06 0.83
CA LYS A 108 3.19 -6.20 1.15
C LYS A 108 3.90 -6.66 2.42
N LEU A 109 5.21 -6.85 2.34
CA LEU A 109 6.06 -7.35 3.43
C LEU A 109 6.96 -6.22 3.99
N PHE A 110 7.02 -6.10 5.31
CA PHE A 110 7.72 -5.01 6.00
C PHE A 110 8.62 -5.54 7.13
N GLU A 111 9.82 -4.99 7.26
CA GLU A 111 10.65 -5.13 8.46
C GLU A 111 9.93 -4.47 9.65
N ALA A 112 9.97 -5.09 10.83
CA ALA A 112 9.23 -4.63 12.01
C ALA A 112 9.47 -3.15 12.34
N ASN A 113 10.74 -2.71 12.41
CA ASN A 113 11.06 -1.32 12.74
C ASN A 113 10.54 -0.34 11.67
N THR A 114 10.66 -0.72 10.39
CA THR A 114 10.12 0.09 9.29
C THR A 114 8.58 0.11 9.32
N ALA A 115 7.93 -1.00 9.65
CA ALA A 115 6.49 -1.05 9.83
C ALA A 115 6.02 -0.10 10.95
N GLU A 116 6.69 -0.08 12.11
CA GLU A 116 6.36 0.85 13.20
C GLU A 116 6.40 2.32 12.75
N VAL A 117 7.43 2.71 11.99
CA VAL A 117 7.55 4.08 11.46
C VAL A 117 6.45 4.38 10.45
N LEU A 118 6.28 3.51 9.46
CA LEU A 118 5.34 3.74 8.36
C LEU A 118 3.89 3.74 8.85
N PHE A 119 3.47 2.67 9.55
CA PHE A 119 2.10 2.55 10.03
C PHE A 119 1.84 3.47 11.23
N GLY A 120 2.85 3.81 12.04
CA GLY A 120 2.72 4.84 13.09
C GLY A 120 2.54 6.25 12.52
N SER A 121 3.02 6.50 11.30
CA SER A 121 2.89 7.80 10.61
C SER A 121 1.68 7.89 9.69
N LEU A 122 0.91 6.81 9.53
CA LEU A 122 -0.24 6.76 8.62
C LEU A 122 -1.44 7.54 9.20
N HIS A 123 -2.00 8.46 8.42
CA HIS A 123 -3.14 9.30 8.82
C HIS A 123 -4.46 8.83 8.19
N LEU A 124 -4.41 8.33 6.95
CA LEU A 124 -5.57 7.87 6.22
C LEU A 124 -6.03 6.49 6.71
N GLN A 125 -7.29 6.40 7.09
CA GLN A 125 -7.87 5.15 7.63
C GLN A 125 -8.74 4.39 6.61
N ARG A 126 -9.00 4.97 5.43
CA ARG A 126 -9.89 4.40 4.39
C ARG A 126 -9.09 3.93 3.17
N TRP A 127 -9.72 3.84 2.00
CA TRP A 127 -9.17 3.22 0.78
C TRP A 127 -7.86 3.83 0.26
N ALA A 128 -7.63 5.13 0.48
CA ALA A 128 -6.44 5.81 -0.03
C ALA A 128 -5.17 5.62 0.84
N PHE A 129 -5.24 4.84 1.93
CA PHE A 129 -4.10 4.60 2.82
C PHE A 129 -2.87 4.00 2.11
N ASP A 130 -3.09 3.14 1.12
CA ASP A 130 -2.03 2.51 0.34
C ASP A 130 -1.18 3.56 -0.40
N ILE A 131 -1.80 4.67 -0.83
CA ILE A 131 -1.11 5.77 -1.48
C ILE A 131 -0.27 6.57 -0.48
N GLU A 132 -0.84 6.88 0.69
CA GLU A 132 -0.08 7.53 1.76
C GLU A 132 1.13 6.67 2.16
N LEU A 133 0.95 5.36 2.25
CA LEU A 133 2.01 4.42 2.60
C LEU A 133 3.18 4.47 1.60
N VAL A 134 2.90 4.57 0.29
CA VAL A 134 3.94 4.73 -0.74
C VAL A 134 4.68 6.06 -0.59
N ILE A 135 3.97 7.16 -0.33
CA ILE A 135 4.58 8.47 -0.10
C ILE A 135 5.47 8.44 1.15
N LEU A 136 4.99 7.84 2.24
CA LEU A 136 5.74 7.64 3.47
C LEU A 136 7.00 6.81 3.26
N CYS A 137 6.92 5.72 2.48
CA CYS A 137 8.09 4.93 2.11
C CYS A 137 9.13 5.81 1.43
N GLY A 138 8.72 6.64 0.46
CA GLY A 138 9.60 7.58 -0.23
C GLY A 138 10.27 8.61 0.70
N ILE A 139 9.52 9.18 1.63
CA ILE A 139 10.07 10.13 2.61
C ILE A 139 11.07 9.45 3.54
N VAL A 140 10.74 8.28 4.08
CA VAL A 140 11.61 7.51 4.98
C VAL A 140 12.88 7.04 4.24
N LEU A 141 12.73 6.59 2.99
CA LEU A 141 13.84 6.25 2.08
C LEU A 141 14.84 7.40 1.97
N GLN A 142 14.36 8.59 1.61
CA GLN A 142 15.21 9.77 1.42
C GLN A 142 15.94 10.14 2.72
N GLN A 143 15.25 10.07 3.86
CA GLN A 143 15.86 10.36 5.17
C GLN A 143 16.97 9.36 5.51
N LEU A 144 16.76 8.06 5.26
CA LEU A 144 17.76 7.03 5.55
C LEU A 144 18.95 7.08 4.60
N GLN A 145 18.71 7.34 3.31
CA GLN A 145 19.77 7.56 2.32
C GLN A 145 20.68 8.73 2.71
N GLN A 146 20.10 9.83 3.22
CA GLN A 146 20.85 10.99 3.72
C GLN A 146 21.70 10.65 4.96
N GLN A 147 21.22 9.78 5.84
CA GLN A 147 21.90 9.43 7.09
C GLN A 147 22.99 8.37 6.92
N GLN A 148 22.78 7.34 6.09
CA GLN A 148 23.61 6.14 6.08
C GLN A 148 24.55 6.01 4.88
N GLN A 149 24.61 7.00 3.96
CA GLN A 149 25.35 6.89 2.68
C GLN A 149 25.06 5.58 1.91
N GLN A 150 23.91 4.94 2.18
CA GLN A 150 23.51 3.71 1.50
C GLN A 150 22.95 4.07 0.13
N GLN A 151 23.55 3.49 -0.92
CA GLN A 151 23.09 3.65 -2.29
C GLN A 151 21.89 2.77 -2.64
N GLN A 152 21.63 1.70 -1.87
CA GLN A 152 20.57 0.75 -2.24
C GLN A 152 19.19 1.21 -1.76
N PRO A 153 18.14 1.03 -2.60
CA PRO A 153 16.79 1.37 -2.23
C PRO A 153 16.27 0.45 -1.12
N ILE A 154 15.59 1.02 -0.13
CA ILE A 154 14.95 0.29 0.97
C ILE A 154 13.68 -0.44 0.53
N ILE A 155 13.09 -0.03 -0.60
CA ILE A 155 11.86 -0.59 -1.14
C ILE A 155 12.10 -1.37 -2.43
N ARG A 156 11.43 -2.50 -2.58
CA ARG A 156 11.39 -3.29 -3.82
C ARG A 156 9.96 -3.60 -4.23
N GLU A 157 9.67 -3.54 -5.52
CA GLU A 157 8.46 -4.09 -6.12
C GLU A 157 8.78 -5.43 -6.79
N VAL A 158 7.95 -6.44 -6.54
CA VAL A 158 8.12 -7.83 -7.03
C VAL A 158 6.81 -8.31 -7.63
N ALA A 159 6.86 -8.91 -8.82
CA ALA A 159 5.68 -9.50 -9.45
C ALA A 159 5.16 -10.68 -8.59
N VAL A 160 3.84 -10.72 -8.38
CA VAL A 160 3.19 -11.82 -7.66
C VAL A 160 2.04 -12.43 -8.45
N GLN A 161 1.82 -13.74 -8.29
CA GLN A 161 0.63 -14.39 -8.82
C GLN A 161 -0.62 -13.83 -8.14
N TRP A 162 -1.59 -13.44 -8.96
CA TRP A 162 -2.85 -12.88 -8.51
C TRP A 162 -3.97 -13.30 -9.45
N HIS A 163 -5.12 -13.64 -8.89
CA HIS A 163 -6.32 -13.95 -9.65
C HIS A 163 -7.48 -13.08 -9.20
N GLU A 164 -8.44 -12.86 -10.10
CA GLU A 164 -9.63 -12.08 -9.78
C GLU A 164 -10.58 -12.92 -8.92
N VAL A 165 -11.02 -12.33 -7.80
CA VAL A 165 -12.01 -12.92 -6.89
C VAL A 165 -13.30 -12.12 -7.01
N ASP A 166 -14.40 -12.82 -7.28
CA ASP A 166 -15.72 -12.20 -7.46
C ASP A 166 -16.25 -11.56 -6.17
N GLY A 167 -17.06 -10.50 -6.31
CA GLY A 167 -17.73 -9.84 -5.18
C GLY A 167 -17.13 -8.49 -4.74
N SER A 168 -16.53 -7.73 -5.67
CA SER A 168 -15.96 -6.42 -5.36
C SER A 168 -16.98 -5.48 -4.70
N LYS A 169 -16.61 -4.92 -3.54
CA LYS A 169 -17.41 -3.91 -2.83
C LYS A 169 -17.64 -2.62 -3.64
N LEU A 170 -16.91 -2.45 -4.75
CA LEU A 170 -17.00 -1.30 -5.65
C LEU A 170 -17.89 -1.58 -6.87
N ASP A 171 -18.47 -2.77 -7.01
CA ASP A 171 -19.35 -3.14 -8.14
C ASP A 171 -20.82 -2.73 -7.97
N SER A 172 -21.20 -2.15 -6.82
CA SER A 172 -22.61 -1.90 -6.50
C SER A 172 -23.26 -0.81 -7.36
N SER A 173 -22.54 0.26 -7.75
CA SER A 173 -23.05 1.29 -8.68
C SER A 173 -21.97 2.17 -9.32
N LYS A 174 -22.21 2.66 -10.54
CA LYS A 174 -21.33 3.61 -11.25
C LYS A 174 -21.13 4.92 -10.48
N LEU A 175 -22.19 5.41 -9.82
CA LEU A 175 -22.14 6.63 -9.01
C LEU A 175 -21.23 6.45 -7.78
N GLN A 176 -21.39 5.35 -7.06
CA GLN A 176 -20.53 5.03 -5.91
C GLN A 176 -19.07 4.89 -6.35
N LEU A 177 -18.81 4.23 -7.48
CA LEU A 177 -17.47 4.14 -8.04
C LEU A 177 -16.87 5.53 -8.30
N ALA A 178 -17.62 6.42 -8.94
CA ALA A 178 -17.18 7.79 -9.20
C ALA A 178 -16.93 8.59 -7.90
N LEU A 179 -17.83 8.50 -6.93
CA LEU A 179 -17.69 9.17 -5.63
C LEU A 179 -16.46 8.67 -4.85
N VAL A 180 -16.20 7.36 -4.86
CA VAL A 180 -15.00 6.77 -4.26
C VAL A 180 -13.74 7.29 -4.97
N SER A 181 -13.73 7.33 -6.31
CA SER A 181 -12.60 7.86 -7.08
C SER A 181 -12.32 9.34 -6.76
N LEU A 182 -13.36 10.18 -6.64
CA LEU A 182 -13.21 11.58 -6.24
C LEU A 182 -12.71 11.73 -4.81
N GLY A 183 -13.20 10.90 -3.89
CA GLY A 183 -12.70 10.84 -2.52
C GLY A 183 -11.22 10.49 -2.45
N MET A 184 -10.79 9.49 -3.22
CA MET A 184 -9.38 9.12 -3.33
C MET A 184 -8.52 10.25 -3.90
N LEU A 185 -8.98 10.94 -4.96
CA LEU A 185 -8.28 12.09 -5.52
C LEU A 185 -8.08 13.19 -4.47
N ARG A 186 -9.13 13.55 -3.73
CA ARG A 186 -9.05 14.52 -2.64
C ARG A 186 -8.03 14.08 -1.58
N ASP A 187 -8.07 12.81 -1.18
CA ASP A 187 -7.16 12.27 -0.17
C ASP A 187 -5.70 12.32 -0.66
N MET A 188 -5.42 12.00 -1.92
CA MET A 188 -4.08 12.09 -2.51
C MET A 188 -3.53 13.51 -2.52
N VAL A 189 -4.37 14.49 -2.87
CA VAL A 189 -4.00 15.92 -2.82
C VAL A 189 -3.72 16.33 -1.38
N CYS A 190 -4.59 15.95 -0.44
CA CYS A 190 -4.44 16.25 0.98
C CYS A 190 -3.14 15.67 1.55
N VAL A 191 -2.87 14.38 1.33
CA VAL A 191 -1.62 13.72 1.74
C VAL A 191 -0.41 14.48 1.22
N ARG A 192 -0.39 14.79 -0.08
CA ARG A 192 0.74 15.48 -0.71
C ARG A 192 0.97 16.85 -0.08
N LEU A 193 -0.08 17.64 0.11
CA LEU A 193 0.02 18.98 0.72
C LEU A 193 0.42 18.89 2.19
N CYS A 194 -0.19 18.01 2.98
CA CYS A 194 0.08 17.90 4.41
C CYS A 194 1.54 17.49 4.71
N TYR A 195 2.11 16.55 3.94
CA TYR A 195 3.53 16.23 4.09
C TYR A 195 4.46 17.31 3.51
N SER A 196 4.13 17.89 2.35
CA SER A 196 4.98 18.94 1.73
C SER A 196 5.04 20.22 2.57
N LEU A 197 3.95 20.56 3.26
CA LEU A 197 3.86 21.71 4.15
C LEU A 197 4.32 21.40 5.59
N GLY A 198 4.72 20.16 5.89
CA GLY A 198 5.15 19.73 7.23
C GLY A 198 4.05 19.72 8.30
N ILE A 199 2.77 19.77 7.88
CA ILE A 199 1.60 19.62 8.76
C ILE A 199 1.58 18.21 9.34
N TRP A 200 1.77 17.20 8.50
CA TRP A 200 1.95 15.82 8.92
C TRP A 200 3.44 15.51 9.04
N ARG A 201 3.79 14.84 10.14
CA ARG A 201 5.17 14.50 10.47
C ARG A 201 5.32 12.99 10.49
N VAL A 202 6.46 12.53 9.99
CA VAL A 202 6.86 11.13 10.08
C VAL A 202 7.42 10.87 11.48
N HIS A 203 6.99 9.78 12.10
CA HIS A 203 7.51 9.32 13.39
C HIS A 203 9.02 9.08 13.31
N LYS A 204 9.76 9.65 14.25
CA LYS A 204 11.21 9.48 14.36
C LYS A 204 11.51 8.26 15.24
N LYS A 205 11.63 7.09 14.63
CA LYS A 205 12.30 5.93 15.22
C LYS A 205 12.98 5.12 14.12
N VAL A 206 14.24 5.45 13.84
CA VAL A 206 15.16 4.48 13.27
C VAL A 206 16.35 4.40 14.21
#